data_AF-A0A961ZH23-F1
#
_entry.id   AF-A0A961ZH23-F1
#
_cell.length_a   1.000
_cell.length_b   1.000
_cell.length_c   1.000
_cell.angle_alpha   90.00
_cell.angle_beta   90.00
_cell.angle_gamma   90.00
#
_symmetry.space_group_name_H-M   'P 1'
#
loop_
_entity.id
_entity.type
_entity.pdbx_description
1 polymer ?
#
loop_
_entity_poly.entity_id
_entity_poly.type
_entity_poly.pdbx_seq_one_letter_code
_entity_poly.pdbx_strand_id
1 'polypeptide(L)'
;MNRRTVKDGEWRRPQTSMGAFGTAIMAAILAAFSAFPSDPARAGWLTKLVREASDAGGSAARHAGSGIDNVAGLAHHLKSLPADTKGLALAAHATPEGHWKFVNRDGEVFTAASPSELARVADNLAPDRVASGQPRLSLYLDEETVFTREAALRDLPANSDLYLISGTKHLPLKRHGGKPDGALVAEVKPNVLLKLGDRRHFDEAMWQLGRPLRKSSLRVVSLEPGAAQTLPVMPRLDPTTKAALVDRVDPWKLAAGLKAVRGQTVIVTGRTDGRYLHFQPATGPERSILLEDLSAAARNGDVNLVILEAARPWQPGGRNWLWQKVEISGLAKALNRATFADFLDALGAGRGQLMIETSDNALGRARFDIRPTGVSASPVGSVFGDWTDDIVAHVAGNVVTEAIKLDLVDEDRQTELDRRIVPGVPFILQALYLAGVVLGLAGLSLARSWWRRIWPPEERGEYQGRLGFLAARAVRGLAFLFVFLPLVGIPAGVWAIIAGALQQVWWIVTAPFRFLYWVFGRFSAARG
;
A
#
# COMPACT_ATOMS: atom_id res chain seq x y z
N MET A 1 -44.21 86.27 -2.30
CA MET A 1 -45.32 85.44 -2.81
C MET A 1 -44.75 84.42 -3.78
N ASN A 2 -44.42 83.21 -3.31
CA ASN A 2 -44.33 81.99 -4.12
C ASN A 2 -44.08 80.77 -3.22
N ARG A 3 -45.09 79.90 -3.11
CA ARG A 3 -45.00 78.58 -2.47
C ARG A 3 -44.29 77.62 -3.43
N ARG A 4 -43.23 76.95 -2.97
CA ARG A 4 -42.76 75.70 -3.61
C ARG A 4 -42.91 74.54 -2.63
N THR A 5 -43.51 73.52 -3.19
CA THR A 5 -43.97 72.26 -2.63
C THR A 5 -42.81 71.34 -2.28
N VAL A 6 -42.93 70.68 -1.12
CA VAL A 6 -42.11 69.56 -0.68
C VAL A 6 -42.52 68.33 -1.51
N LYS A 7 -41.56 67.63 -2.11
CA LYS A 7 -41.75 66.32 -2.75
C LYS A 7 -41.04 65.23 -1.94
N ASP A 8 -41.75 64.11 -1.87
CA ASP A 8 -41.59 62.96 -1.00
C ASP A 8 -40.23 62.24 -1.02
N GLY A 9 -39.88 61.67 0.13
CA GLY A 9 -38.69 60.87 0.38
C GLY A 9 -38.77 59.46 -0.20
N GLU A 10 -37.85 59.16 -1.10
CA GLU A 10 -37.59 57.82 -1.64
C GLU A 10 -36.68 57.02 -0.67
N TRP A 11 -37.24 56.02 0.00
CA TRP A 11 -36.49 55.03 0.77
C TRP A 11 -35.73 54.09 -0.17
N ARG A 12 -34.45 54.39 -0.45
CA ARG A 12 -33.54 53.46 -1.11
C ARG A 12 -33.26 52.27 -0.21
N ARG A 13 -33.75 51.09 -0.59
CA ARG A 13 -33.36 49.80 0.01
C ARG A 13 -31.89 49.50 -0.31
N PRO A 14 -31.08 49.02 0.65
CA PRO A 14 -29.74 48.53 0.37
C PRO A 14 -29.82 47.23 -0.45
N GLN A 15 -29.38 47.28 -1.71
CA GLN A 15 -29.14 46.10 -2.55
C GLN A 15 -27.97 45.29 -1.96
N THR A 16 -28.28 44.13 -1.38
CA THR A 16 -27.30 43.16 -0.91
C THR A 16 -26.68 42.42 -2.11
N SER A 17 -25.55 42.93 -2.62
CA SER A 17 -24.75 42.32 -3.70
C SER A 17 -23.85 41.16 -3.25
N MET A 18 -24.13 40.53 -2.10
CA MET A 18 -23.28 39.49 -1.51
C MET A 18 -23.13 38.22 -2.38
N GLY A 19 -24.08 37.94 -3.28
CA GLY A 19 -24.02 36.74 -4.15
C GLY A 19 -23.01 36.85 -5.31
N ALA A 20 -22.86 38.04 -5.91
CA ALA A 20 -22.00 38.22 -7.09
C ALA A 20 -20.50 38.28 -6.75
N PHE A 21 -20.17 38.71 -5.53
CA PHE A 21 -18.78 38.78 -5.09
C PHE A 21 -18.21 37.38 -4.78
N GLY A 22 -19.04 36.46 -4.28
CA GLY A 22 -18.65 35.07 -4.01
C GLY A 22 -18.37 34.27 -5.29
N THR A 23 -19.21 34.42 -6.31
CA THR A 23 -19.03 33.75 -7.61
C THR A 23 -17.82 34.30 -8.37
N ALA A 24 -17.57 35.62 -8.31
CA ALA A 24 -16.39 36.23 -8.92
C ALA A 24 -15.07 35.77 -8.27
N ILE A 25 -15.03 35.59 -6.94
CA ILE A 25 -13.84 35.08 -6.25
C ILE A 25 -13.60 33.61 -6.58
N MET A 26 -14.64 32.77 -6.64
CA MET A 26 -14.50 31.37 -7.07
C MET A 26 -14.00 31.25 -8.51
N ALA A 27 -14.53 32.07 -9.43
CA ALA A 27 -14.08 32.11 -10.82
C ALA A 27 -12.62 32.60 -10.94
N ALA A 28 -12.21 33.60 -10.15
CA ALA A 28 -10.85 34.09 -10.12
C ALA A 28 -9.85 33.07 -9.53
N ILE A 29 -10.27 32.28 -8.53
CA ILE A 29 -9.46 31.18 -7.99
C ILE A 29 -9.31 30.07 -9.03
N LEU A 30 -10.40 29.65 -9.70
CA LEU A 30 -10.36 28.68 -10.79
C LEU A 30 -9.47 29.15 -11.97
N ALA A 31 -9.56 30.43 -12.34
CA ALA A 31 -8.73 31.03 -13.39
C ALA A 31 -7.26 31.19 -12.97
N ALA A 32 -6.97 31.46 -11.69
CA ALA A 32 -5.60 31.48 -11.17
C ALA A 32 -5.00 30.07 -11.13
N PHE A 33 -5.80 29.03 -10.84
CA PHE A 33 -5.37 27.64 -10.90
C PHE A 33 -5.10 27.15 -12.33
N SER A 34 -5.80 27.68 -13.34
CA SER A 34 -5.55 27.32 -14.75
C SER A 34 -4.39 28.09 -15.40
N ALA A 35 -3.90 29.17 -14.77
CA ALA A 35 -2.80 30.00 -15.30
C ALA A 35 -1.40 29.55 -14.85
N PHE A 36 -1.27 28.50 -14.03
CA PHE A 36 0.04 27.93 -13.72
C PHE A 36 0.54 27.13 -14.93
N PRO A 37 1.77 27.37 -15.43
CA PRO A 37 2.31 26.62 -16.54
C PRO A 37 2.41 25.14 -16.16
N SER A 38 1.65 24.32 -16.87
CA SER A 38 1.60 22.87 -16.75
C SER A 38 2.84 22.26 -17.41
N ASP A 39 3.95 22.28 -16.69
CA ASP A 39 5.06 21.37 -16.98
C ASP A 39 4.57 19.94 -16.67
N PRO A 40 4.52 19.00 -17.63
CA PRO A 40 4.00 17.65 -17.43
C PRO A 40 4.71 16.88 -16.30
N ALA A 41 5.91 17.30 -15.88
CA ALA A 41 6.61 16.76 -14.72
C ALA A 41 5.97 17.12 -13.36
N ARG A 42 5.12 18.16 -13.29
CA ARG A 42 4.43 18.62 -12.05
C ARG A 42 2.94 18.27 -12.01
N ALA A 43 2.38 17.63 -13.04
CA ALA A 43 0.96 17.24 -13.10
C ALA A 43 0.58 16.06 -12.17
N GLY A 44 1.57 15.40 -11.55
CA GLY A 44 1.34 14.19 -10.76
C GLY A 44 0.48 14.40 -9.49
N TRP A 45 0.43 15.60 -8.90
CA TRP A 45 -0.30 15.81 -7.65
C TRP A 45 -1.83 15.82 -7.83
N LEU A 46 -2.34 16.37 -8.95
CA LEU A 46 -3.77 16.34 -9.26
C LEU A 46 -4.23 14.92 -9.61
N THR A 47 -3.43 14.18 -10.38
CA THR A 47 -3.69 12.76 -10.65
C THR A 47 -3.64 11.93 -9.37
N LYS A 48 -2.73 12.25 -8.44
CA LYS A 48 -2.69 11.63 -7.10
C LYS A 48 -3.94 11.95 -6.28
N LEU A 49 -4.43 13.20 -6.28
CA LEU A 49 -5.65 13.58 -5.55
C LEU A 49 -6.92 12.93 -6.13
N VAL A 50 -7.05 12.87 -7.46
CA VAL A 50 -8.20 12.21 -8.11
C VAL A 50 -8.16 10.69 -7.88
N ARG A 51 -6.96 10.09 -7.99
CA ARG A 51 -6.75 8.68 -7.65
C ARG A 51 -7.07 8.41 -6.18
N GLU A 52 -6.70 9.29 -5.26
CA GLU A 52 -7.01 9.16 -3.84
C GLU A 52 -8.51 9.30 -3.54
N ALA A 53 -9.25 10.17 -4.24
CA ALA A 53 -10.70 10.23 -4.09
C ALA A 53 -11.38 8.93 -4.55
N SER A 54 -10.84 8.30 -5.60
CA SER A 54 -11.28 6.98 -6.08
C SER A 54 -10.85 5.84 -5.14
N ASP A 55 -9.61 5.87 -4.66
CA ASP A 55 -9.02 4.84 -3.81
C ASP A 55 -9.52 4.94 -2.36
N ALA A 56 -9.88 6.11 -1.84
CA ALA A 56 -10.54 6.27 -0.54
C ALA A 56 -11.96 5.71 -0.56
N GLY A 57 -12.68 5.85 -1.69
CA GLY A 57 -13.95 5.16 -1.92
C GLY A 57 -13.79 3.63 -2.03
N GLY A 58 -12.71 3.18 -2.66
CA GLY A 58 -12.39 1.75 -2.83
C GLY A 58 -11.80 1.07 -1.59
N SER A 59 -11.01 1.77 -0.78
CA SER A 59 -10.32 1.22 0.40
C SER A 59 -11.23 1.22 1.63
N ALA A 60 -12.14 2.20 1.74
CA ALA A 60 -13.28 2.09 2.65
C ALA A 60 -14.17 0.88 2.28
N ALA A 61 -14.31 0.53 0.99
CA ALA A 61 -15.00 -0.68 0.57
C ALA A 61 -14.19 -1.98 0.83
N ARG A 62 -12.85 -1.93 0.86
CA ARG A 62 -12.00 -3.07 1.26
C ARG A 62 -12.02 -3.34 2.77
N HIS A 63 -12.19 -2.32 3.60
CA HIS A 63 -12.28 -2.49 5.07
C HIS A 63 -13.72 -2.55 5.58
N ALA A 64 -14.72 -2.03 4.84
CA ALA A 64 -16.14 -2.25 5.11
C ALA A 64 -16.69 -3.53 4.45
N GLY A 65 -15.82 -4.32 3.81
CA GLY A 65 -16.15 -5.56 3.10
C GLY A 65 -15.20 -6.72 3.40
N SER A 66 -14.53 -6.73 4.56
CA SER A 66 -13.60 -7.79 5.00
C SER A 66 -14.29 -9.08 5.45
N GLY A 67 -15.32 -9.48 4.71
CA GLY A 67 -16.07 -10.69 4.96
C GLY A 67 -16.74 -11.09 3.67
N ILE A 68 -16.14 -12.04 2.97
CA ILE A 68 -16.97 -13.05 2.31
C ILE A 68 -17.57 -13.88 3.46
N ASP A 69 -18.40 -13.26 4.32
CA ASP A 69 -19.02 -13.91 5.49
C ASP A 69 -20.19 -14.78 5.05
N ASN A 70 -20.35 -14.97 3.74
CA ASN A 70 -21.37 -15.81 3.19
C ASN A 70 -20.72 -16.73 2.19
N VAL A 71 -20.96 -18.02 2.41
CA VAL A 71 -20.89 -19.08 1.41
C VAL A 71 -21.45 -18.65 0.04
N ALA A 72 -22.40 -17.69 0.00
CA ALA A 72 -22.89 -17.06 -1.22
C ALA A 72 -21.82 -16.32 -2.04
N GLY A 73 -20.86 -15.63 -1.40
CA GLY A 73 -19.75 -14.97 -2.11
C GLY A 73 -18.75 -15.98 -2.66
N LEU A 74 -18.51 -17.10 -1.96
CA LEU A 74 -17.72 -18.22 -2.48
C LEU A 74 -18.42 -18.87 -3.68
N ALA A 75 -19.74 -19.05 -3.62
CA ALA A 75 -20.54 -19.59 -4.72
C ALA A 75 -20.43 -18.71 -5.98
N HIS A 76 -20.44 -17.38 -5.82
CA HIS A 76 -20.20 -16.46 -6.93
C HIS A 76 -18.81 -16.64 -7.54
N HIS A 77 -17.77 -16.87 -6.72
CA HIS A 77 -16.44 -17.18 -7.22
C HIS A 77 -16.39 -18.51 -7.99
N LEU A 78 -17.05 -19.57 -7.49
CA LEU A 78 -17.13 -20.84 -8.23
C LEU A 78 -17.75 -20.70 -9.62
N LYS A 79 -18.77 -19.83 -9.75
CA LYS A 79 -19.42 -19.57 -11.05
C LYS A 79 -18.49 -18.93 -12.08
N SER A 80 -17.46 -18.20 -11.63
CA SER A 80 -16.48 -17.58 -12.53
C SER A 80 -15.38 -18.53 -12.98
N LEU A 81 -15.22 -19.68 -12.32
CA LEU A 81 -14.22 -20.69 -12.70
C LEU A 81 -14.62 -21.40 -14.00
N PRO A 82 -13.65 -21.85 -14.82
CA PRO A 82 -13.92 -22.72 -15.97
C PRO A 82 -14.68 -23.99 -15.55
N ALA A 83 -15.56 -24.51 -16.41
CA ALA A 83 -16.34 -25.72 -16.11
C ALA A 83 -15.50 -27.02 -16.09
N ASP A 84 -14.31 -26.98 -16.72
CA ASP A 84 -13.35 -28.10 -16.87
C ASP A 84 -12.32 -28.20 -15.74
N THR A 85 -12.69 -27.84 -14.51
CA THR A 85 -11.82 -28.15 -13.36
C THR A 85 -11.68 -29.67 -13.23
N LYS A 86 -10.47 -30.14 -12.89
CA LYS A 86 -10.10 -31.58 -12.77
C LYS A 86 -10.73 -32.27 -11.56
N GLY A 87 -12.01 -32.03 -11.31
CA GLY A 87 -12.71 -32.48 -10.11
C GLY A 87 -14.07 -31.83 -9.92
N LEU A 88 -14.74 -32.20 -8.82
CA LEU A 88 -15.93 -31.52 -8.35
C LEU A 88 -15.50 -30.28 -7.54
N ALA A 89 -15.72 -29.10 -8.10
CA ALA A 89 -15.39 -27.83 -7.44
C ALA A 89 -16.48 -27.42 -6.45
N LEU A 90 -16.12 -27.33 -5.17
CA LEU A 90 -17.02 -26.94 -4.08
C LEU A 90 -16.39 -25.81 -3.26
N ALA A 91 -17.21 -24.84 -2.88
CA ALA A 91 -16.86 -23.89 -1.84
C ALA A 91 -17.06 -24.58 -0.50
N ALA A 92 -16.10 -24.44 0.40
CA ALA A 92 -16.14 -25.04 1.73
C ALA A 92 -15.85 -23.97 2.78
N HIS A 93 -16.71 -23.90 3.80
CA HIS A 93 -16.56 -22.99 4.92
C HIS A 93 -16.86 -23.77 6.22
N ALA A 94 -15.93 -23.77 7.16
CA ALA A 94 -16.21 -24.27 8.50
C ALA A 94 -17.03 -23.20 9.22
N THR A 95 -18.12 -23.53 9.90
CA THR A 95 -18.97 -22.60 10.65
C THR A 95 -18.45 -22.42 12.10
N PRO A 96 -18.89 -21.38 12.83
CA PRO A 96 -18.50 -21.18 14.23
C PRO A 96 -18.87 -22.36 15.15
N GLU A 97 -19.92 -23.11 14.80
CA GLU A 97 -20.42 -24.27 15.53
C GLU A 97 -19.60 -25.55 15.26
N GLY A 98 -18.61 -25.51 14.37
CA GLY A 98 -17.77 -26.66 14.01
C GLY A 98 -18.35 -27.54 12.91
N HIS A 99 -19.38 -27.07 12.19
CA HIS A 99 -19.92 -27.76 11.02
C HIS A 99 -19.22 -27.30 9.75
N TRP A 100 -19.23 -28.13 8.71
CA TRP A 100 -18.77 -27.76 7.38
C TRP A 100 -19.95 -27.46 6.46
N LYS A 101 -19.93 -26.29 5.83
CA LYS A 101 -20.91 -25.90 4.82
C LYS A 101 -20.25 -25.92 3.44
N PHE A 102 -20.81 -26.72 2.55
CA PHE A 102 -20.37 -26.86 1.16
C PHE A 102 -21.39 -26.24 0.23
N VAL A 103 -20.90 -25.56 -0.81
CA VAL A 103 -21.74 -25.07 -1.91
C VAL A 103 -21.16 -25.44 -3.25
N ASN A 104 -22.02 -25.97 -4.14
CA ASN A 104 -21.67 -26.25 -5.52
C ASN A 104 -21.82 -25.00 -6.41
N ARG A 105 -21.52 -25.17 -7.70
CA ARG A 105 -21.61 -24.07 -8.68
C ARG A 105 -23.04 -23.54 -8.85
N ASP A 106 -24.04 -24.39 -8.66
CA ASP A 106 -25.46 -24.03 -8.83
C ASP A 106 -26.02 -23.27 -7.62
N GLY A 107 -25.29 -23.29 -6.50
CA GLY A 107 -25.68 -22.62 -5.26
C GLY A 107 -26.39 -23.54 -4.27
N GLU A 108 -26.42 -24.84 -4.54
CA GLU A 108 -26.96 -25.84 -3.62
C GLU A 108 -26.02 -26.00 -2.44
N VAL A 109 -26.61 -26.09 -1.24
CA VAL A 109 -25.90 -26.06 0.04
C VAL A 109 -26.01 -27.43 0.70
N PHE A 110 -24.89 -27.95 1.18
CA PHE A 110 -24.85 -29.14 2.03
C PHE A 110 -24.08 -28.84 3.31
N THR A 111 -24.62 -29.24 4.46
CA THR A 111 -23.96 -29.07 5.77
C THR A 111 -23.58 -30.43 6.32
N ALA A 112 -22.32 -30.61 6.70
CA ALA A 112 -21.79 -31.81 7.33
C ALA A 112 -21.28 -31.48 8.74
N ALA A 113 -21.75 -32.20 9.75
CA ALA A 113 -21.28 -32.10 11.13
C ALA A 113 -20.22 -33.16 11.47
N SER A 114 -20.04 -34.18 10.63
CA SER A 114 -19.16 -35.32 10.91
C SER A 114 -18.36 -35.78 9.69
N PRO A 115 -17.21 -36.49 9.88
CA PRO A 115 -16.43 -37.05 8.78
C PRO A 115 -17.22 -38.02 7.87
N SER A 116 -18.20 -38.74 8.43
CA SER A 116 -19.06 -39.63 7.66
C SER A 116 -20.06 -38.87 6.77
N GLU A 117 -20.54 -37.70 7.21
CA GLU A 117 -21.34 -36.79 6.38
C GLU A 117 -20.48 -36.07 5.34
N LEU A 118 -19.22 -35.74 5.66
CA LEU A 118 -18.25 -35.19 4.71
C LEU A 118 -18.03 -36.13 3.52
N ALA A 119 -17.97 -37.45 3.76
CA ALA A 119 -17.84 -38.44 2.70
C ALA A 119 -19.04 -38.44 1.73
N ARG A 120 -20.23 -37.99 2.18
CA ARG A 120 -21.47 -37.95 1.38
C ARG A 120 -21.67 -36.64 0.63
N VAL A 121 -20.77 -35.66 0.80
CA VAL A 121 -20.90 -34.33 0.16
C VAL A 121 -20.95 -34.47 -1.36
N ALA A 122 -20.07 -35.31 -1.94
CA ALA A 122 -20.02 -35.53 -3.38
C ALA A 122 -21.32 -36.15 -3.92
N ASP A 123 -21.86 -37.14 -3.20
CA ASP A 123 -23.08 -37.85 -3.59
C ASP A 123 -24.31 -36.94 -3.60
N ASN A 124 -24.38 -35.98 -2.67
CA ASN A 124 -25.52 -35.06 -2.57
C ASN A 124 -25.41 -33.86 -3.50
N LEU A 125 -24.22 -33.27 -3.65
CA LEU A 125 -24.04 -32.02 -4.42
C LEU A 125 -23.73 -32.24 -5.90
N ALA A 126 -23.36 -33.45 -6.31
CA ALA A 126 -23.13 -33.80 -7.72
C ALA A 126 -23.27 -35.30 -8.00
N PRO A 127 -24.48 -35.88 -7.84
CA PRO A 127 -24.71 -37.31 -8.04
C PRO A 127 -24.27 -37.82 -9.42
N ASP A 128 -24.49 -37.02 -10.47
CA ASP A 128 -24.12 -37.37 -11.86
C ASP A 128 -22.61 -37.51 -12.06
N ARG A 129 -21.81 -36.74 -11.32
CA ARG A 129 -20.34 -36.82 -11.37
C ARG A 129 -19.77 -37.99 -10.58
N VAL A 130 -20.47 -38.43 -9.52
CA VAL A 130 -20.08 -39.64 -8.78
C VAL A 130 -20.38 -40.90 -9.60
N ALA A 131 -21.49 -40.93 -10.33
CA ALA A 131 -21.86 -42.04 -11.20
C ALA A 131 -20.83 -42.31 -12.34
N SER A 132 -20.04 -41.29 -12.70
CA SER A 132 -18.97 -41.39 -13.72
C SER A 132 -17.59 -41.77 -13.16
N GLY A 133 -17.48 -42.01 -11.85
CA GLY A 133 -16.26 -42.38 -11.13
C GLY A 133 -16.08 -41.55 -9.84
N GLN A 134 -15.18 -41.95 -8.92
CA GLN A 134 -14.91 -41.18 -7.70
C GLN A 134 -14.35 -39.78 -8.07
N PRO A 135 -15.11 -38.68 -7.88
CA PRO A 135 -14.66 -37.38 -8.30
C PRO A 135 -13.65 -36.86 -7.28
N ARG A 136 -12.44 -36.54 -7.74
CA ARG A 136 -11.47 -35.78 -6.95
C ARG A 136 -12.13 -34.45 -6.54
N LEU A 137 -12.23 -34.19 -5.24
CA LEU A 137 -12.84 -32.96 -4.73
C LEU A 137 -11.84 -31.81 -4.86
N SER A 138 -12.27 -30.69 -5.41
CA SER A 138 -11.53 -29.42 -5.39
C SER A 138 -12.25 -28.46 -4.46
N LEU A 139 -11.74 -28.31 -3.23
CA LEU A 139 -12.34 -27.52 -2.17
C LEU A 139 -11.74 -26.12 -2.14
N TYR A 140 -12.60 -25.11 -2.30
CA TYR A 140 -12.27 -23.71 -2.26
C TYR A 140 -12.68 -23.13 -0.91
N LEU A 141 -11.69 -22.83 -0.09
CA LEU A 141 -11.80 -22.39 1.29
C LEU A 141 -11.74 -20.86 1.35
N ASP A 142 -12.50 -20.27 2.27
CA ASP A 142 -12.39 -18.86 2.64
C ASP A 142 -11.25 -18.61 3.63
N GLU A 143 -10.83 -17.35 3.72
CA GLU A 143 -9.76 -16.91 4.62
C GLU A 143 -10.12 -17.17 6.09
N GLU A 144 -11.37 -16.98 6.53
CA GLU A 144 -11.75 -17.19 7.94
C GLU A 144 -11.55 -18.65 8.34
N THR A 145 -11.99 -19.59 7.51
CA THR A 145 -11.77 -21.02 7.74
C THR A 145 -10.29 -21.36 7.84
N VAL A 146 -9.47 -20.84 6.92
CA VAL A 146 -8.03 -21.19 6.86
C VAL A 146 -7.24 -20.61 8.04
N PHE A 147 -7.50 -19.37 8.43
CA PHE A 147 -6.71 -18.68 9.48
C PHE A 147 -7.28 -18.83 10.88
N THR A 148 -8.60 -18.92 11.05
CA THR A 148 -9.24 -18.98 12.37
C THR A 148 -9.57 -20.41 12.79
N ARG A 149 -9.77 -21.32 11.84
CA ARG A 149 -10.28 -22.69 12.09
C ARG A 149 -9.35 -23.78 11.55
N GLU A 150 -8.03 -23.61 11.73
CA GLU A 150 -7.02 -24.57 11.26
C GLU A 150 -7.30 -26.02 11.70
N ALA A 151 -7.81 -26.21 12.92
CA ALA A 151 -8.13 -27.54 13.45
C ALA A 151 -9.18 -28.28 12.59
N ALA A 152 -10.19 -27.58 12.06
CA ALA A 152 -11.24 -28.17 11.23
C ALA A 152 -10.67 -28.71 9.90
N LEU A 153 -9.57 -28.14 9.40
CA LEU A 153 -8.94 -28.54 8.13
C LEU A 153 -8.38 -29.97 8.15
N ARG A 154 -8.28 -30.58 9.34
CA ARG A 154 -7.89 -31.99 9.53
C ARG A 154 -9.03 -32.95 9.19
N ASP A 155 -10.27 -32.49 9.29
CA ASP A 155 -11.46 -33.31 9.01
C ASP A 155 -11.73 -33.44 7.50
N LEU A 156 -11.10 -32.59 6.69
CA LEU A 156 -11.27 -32.60 5.24
C LEU A 156 -10.68 -33.88 4.61
N PRO A 157 -11.31 -34.43 3.56
CA PRO A 157 -10.83 -35.63 2.89
C PRO A 157 -9.37 -35.51 2.42
N ALA A 158 -8.53 -36.48 2.77
CA ALA A 158 -7.09 -36.44 2.47
C ALA A 158 -6.76 -36.37 0.97
N ASN A 159 -7.65 -36.86 0.11
CA ASN A 159 -7.49 -36.88 -1.36
C ASN A 159 -8.13 -35.67 -2.06
N SER A 160 -8.44 -34.60 -1.32
CA SER A 160 -8.99 -33.36 -1.89
C SER A 160 -7.90 -32.37 -2.27
N ASP A 161 -8.10 -31.68 -3.41
CA ASP A 161 -7.30 -30.51 -3.75
C ASP A 161 -7.87 -29.31 -2.99
N LEU A 162 -7.03 -28.66 -2.20
CA LEU A 162 -7.42 -27.51 -1.41
C LEU A 162 -6.99 -26.23 -2.12
N TYR A 163 -7.84 -25.22 -2.12
CA TYR A 163 -7.57 -23.89 -2.65
C TYR A 163 -8.02 -22.84 -1.64
N LEU A 164 -7.21 -21.82 -1.40
CA LEU A 164 -7.59 -20.64 -0.62
C LEU A 164 -8.10 -19.56 -1.58
N ILE A 165 -9.30 -19.05 -1.36
CA ILE A 165 -9.81 -17.87 -2.05
C ILE A 165 -9.35 -16.63 -1.26
N SER A 166 -8.54 -15.79 -1.91
CA SER A 166 -8.14 -14.49 -1.36
C SER A 166 -8.40 -13.39 -2.39
N GLY A 167 -9.33 -12.50 -2.06
CA GLY A 167 -9.86 -11.50 -2.99
C GLY A 167 -10.41 -12.13 -4.27
N THR A 168 -9.78 -11.83 -5.41
CA THR A 168 -10.16 -12.37 -6.73
C THR A 168 -9.32 -13.56 -7.18
N LYS A 169 -8.35 -14.00 -6.38
CA LYS A 169 -7.43 -15.08 -6.70
C LYS A 169 -7.79 -16.34 -5.90
N HIS A 170 -7.50 -17.49 -6.48
CA HIS A 170 -7.45 -18.75 -5.75
C HIS A 170 -6.01 -19.26 -5.75
N LEU A 171 -5.53 -19.69 -4.59
CA LEU A 171 -4.17 -20.18 -4.38
C LEU A 171 -4.25 -21.67 -4.01
N PRO A 172 -3.57 -22.58 -4.71
CA PRO A 172 -3.48 -23.97 -4.29
C PRO A 172 -2.88 -24.05 -2.89
N LEU A 173 -3.48 -24.86 -2.02
CA LEU A 173 -2.95 -25.17 -0.71
C LEU A 173 -2.29 -26.54 -0.73
N LYS A 174 -1.09 -26.63 -0.16
CA LYS A 174 -0.33 -27.87 0.00
C LYS A 174 -0.09 -28.12 1.47
N ARG A 175 -0.05 -29.39 1.87
CA ARG A 175 0.38 -29.78 3.22
C ARG A 175 1.90 -29.91 3.24
N HIS A 176 2.56 -29.09 4.04
CA HIS A 176 4.02 -29.12 4.18
C HIS A 176 4.48 -30.45 4.77
N GLY A 177 5.52 -31.05 4.19
CA GLY A 177 6.02 -32.37 4.59
C GLY A 177 5.17 -33.57 4.15
N GLY A 178 4.13 -33.35 3.33
CA GLY A 178 3.33 -34.43 2.72
C GLY A 178 2.49 -35.27 3.70
N LYS A 179 2.45 -34.87 4.98
CA LYS A 179 1.64 -35.54 6.01
C LYS A 179 0.23 -34.93 6.07
N PRO A 180 -0.80 -35.73 6.38
CA PRO A 180 -2.16 -35.22 6.57
C PRO A 180 -2.25 -34.10 7.62
N ASP A 181 -1.44 -34.20 8.68
CA ASP A 181 -1.38 -33.19 9.76
C ASP A 181 -0.31 -32.11 9.54
N GLY A 182 0.28 -32.05 8.34
CA GLY A 182 1.28 -31.04 8.00
C GLY A 182 0.68 -29.64 7.95
N ALA A 183 1.45 -28.64 8.39
CA ALA A 183 1.07 -27.23 8.28
C ALA A 183 0.73 -26.88 6.82
N LEU A 184 -0.35 -26.15 6.60
CA LEU A 184 -0.75 -25.75 5.26
C LEU A 184 0.13 -24.60 4.75
N VAL A 185 0.47 -24.67 3.47
CA VAL A 185 1.19 -23.61 2.76
C VAL A 185 0.43 -23.26 1.48
N ALA A 186 0.37 -21.97 1.17
CA ALA A 186 -0.23 -21.50 -0.07
C ALA A 186 0.82 -21.44 -1.19
N GLU A 187 0.51 -22.03 -2.34
CA GLU A 187 1.32 -21.92 -3.54
C GLU A 187 0.99 -20.62 -4.28
N VAL A 188 1.89 -19.65 -4.20
CA VAL A 188 1.74 -18.36 -4.88
C VAL A 188 2.20 -18.47 -6.35
N LYS A 189 3.26 -19.25 -6.58
CA LYS A 189 3.84 -19.60 -7.88
C LYS A 189 4.41 -21.02 -7.82
N PRO A 190 4.71 -21.68 -8.95
CA PRO A 190 5.22 -23.06 -8.96
C PRO A 190 6.42 -23.31 -8.03
N ASN A 191 7.31 -22.31 -7.91
CA ASN A 191 8.49 -22.39 -7.03
C ASN A 191 8.41 -21.47 -5.81
N VAL A 192 7.23 -20.96 -5.44
CA VAL A 192 7.04 -20.03 -4.31
C VAL A 192 5.86 -20.47 -3.46
N LEU A 193 6.17 -20.91 -2.25
CA LEU A 193 5.23 -21.32 -1.22
C LEU A 193 5.22 -20.26 -0.11
N LEU A 194 4.04 -19.93 0.39
CA LEU A 194 3.84 -19.02 1.50
C LEU A 194 3.31 -19.81 2.69
N LYS A 195 4.03 -19.75 3.82
CA LYS A 195 3.58 -20.36 5.06
C LYS A 195 2.32 -19.64 5.54
N LEU A 196 1.28 -20.40 5.84
CA LEU A 196 0.07 -19.86 6.43
C LEU A 196 0.29 -19.76 7.94
N GLY A 197 0.14 -18.54 8.46
CA GLY A 197 0.28 -18.21 9.88
C GLY A 197 -0.83 -17.24 10.26
N ASP A 198 -0.48 -16.02 10.62
CA ASP A 198 -1.46 -14.95 10.83
C ASP A 198 -2.01 -14.41 9.50
N ARG A 199 -3.29 -14.05 9.48
CA ARG A 199 -3.96 -13.40 8.34
C ARG A 199 -3.25 -12.11 7.95
N ARG A 200 -2.86 -11.29 8.93
CA ARG A 200 -2.14 -10.03 8.68
C ARG A 200 -0.82 -10.28 7.93
N HIS A 201 -0.06 -11.28 8.34
CA HIS A 201 1.22 -11.64 7.68
C HIS A 201 1.00 -12.21 6.29
N PHE A 202 -0.08 -12.96 6.09
CA PHE A 202 -0.46 -13.45 4.77
C PHE A 202 -0.84 -12.30 3.83
N ASP A 203 -1.69 -11.37 4.28
CA ASP A 203 -2.12 -10.22 3.49
C ASP A 203 -0.94 -9.33 3.09
N GLU A 204 -0.06 -9.03 4.06
CA GLU A 204 1.18 -8.29 3.83
C GLU A 204 2.09 -9.02 2.82
N ALA A 205 2.23 -10.35 2.95
CA ALA A 205 3.02 -11.14 2.01
C ALA A 205 2.44 -11.11 0.61
N MET A 206 1.13 -11.30 0.47
CA MET A 206 0.44 -11.27 -0.81
C MET A 206 0.53 -9.89 -1.47
N TRP A 207 0.45 -8.82 -0.67
CA TRP A 207 0.65 -7.45 -1.12
C TRP A 207 2.06 -7.25 -1.65
N GLN A 208 3.11 -7.59 -0.87
CA GLN A 208 4.51 -7.45 -1.29
C GLN A 208 4.83 -8.29 -2.53
N LEU A 209 4.38 -9.55 -2.57
CA LEU A 209 4.58 -10.46 -3.69
C LEU A 209 3.90 -9.97 -4.98
N GLY A 210 2.78 -9.27 -4.84
CA GLY A 210 2.07 -8.63 -5.96
C GLY A 210 2.72 -7.35 -6.46
N ARG A 211 3.73 -6.78 -5.78
CA ARG A 211 4.33 -5.50 -6.16
C ARG A 211 5.08 -5.61 -7.49
N PRO A 212 4.96 -4.59 -8.36
CA PRO A 212 5.72 -4.55 -9.60
C PRO A 212 7.20 -4.26 -9.30
N LEU A 213 8.08 -5.04 -9.91
CA LEU A 213 9.52 -4.83 -9.85
C LEU A 213 9.94 -3.78 -10.86
N ARG A 214 10.26 -2.57 -10.39
CA ARG A 214 10.79 -1.51 -11.23
C ARG A 214 12.31 -1.63 -11.27
N LYS A 215 12.86 -1.88 -12.46
CA LYS A 215 14.32 -1.90 -12.68
C LYS A 215 15.00 -0.61 -12.23
N SER A 216 14.31 0.52 -12.36
CA SER A 216 14.79 1.85 -11.93
C SER A 216 14.84 2.04 -10.41
N SER A 217 14.28 1.12 -9.61
CA SER A 217 14.33 1.16 -8.15
C SER A 217 15.10 -0.02 -7.56
N LEU A 218 15.73 -0.88 -8.37
CA LEU A 218 16.52 -2.01 -7.91
C LEU A 218 18.01 -1.70 -8.02
N ARG A 219 18.76 -2.00 -6.97
CA ARG A 219 20.22 -1.86 -6.95
C ARG A 219 20.87 -3.11 -6.43
N VAL A 220 21.90 -3.55 -7.14
CA VAL A 220 22.81 -4.58 -6.65
C VAL A 220 24.06 -3.86 -6.14
N VAL A 221 24.42 -4.10 -4.89
CA VAL A 221 25.53 -3.42 -4.23
C VAL A 221 26.62 -4.43 -3.85
N SER A 222 27.85 -4.04 -4.13
CA SER A 222 29.08 -4.71 -3.67
C SER A 222 29.77 -3.86 -2.61
N LEU A 223 30.27 -4.50 -1.57
CA LEU A 223 30.90 -3.88 -0.42
C LEU A 223 32.42 -3.88 -0.62
N GLU A 224 32.97 -2.71 -0.94
CA GLU A 224 34.39 -2.57 -1.28
C GLU A 224 35.03 -1.48 -0.40
N PRO A 225 35.99 -1.83 0.48
CA PRO A 225 36.67 -0.89 1.36
C PRO A 225 37.33 0.25 0.56
N GLY A 226 37.05 1.50 0.90
CA GLY A 226 37.59 2.66 0.17
C GLY A 226 36.87 3.00 -1.14
N ALA A 227 35.75 2.33 -1.46
CA ALA A 227 34.89 2.72 -2.58
C ALA A 227 34.05 3.98 -2.27
N ALA A 228 33.05 4.27 -3.09
CA ALA A 228 32.21 5.45 -2.93
C ALA A 228 31.52 5.47 -1.56
N GLN A 229 31.52 6.64 -0.92
CA GLN A 229 30.88 6.83 0.39
C GLN A 229 29.35 6.96 0.29
N THR A 230 28.84 7.29 -0.90
CA THR A 230 27.41 7.51 -1.17
C THR A 230 26.98 6.75 -2.40
N LEU A 231 25.76 6.23 -2.37
CA LEU A 231 25.14 5.65 -3.56
C LEU A 231 24.60 6.77 -4.48
N PRO A 232 24.76 6.65 -5.80
CA PRO A 232 24.17 7.63 -6.73
C PRO A 232 22.64 7.59 -6.62
N VAL A 233 21.96 8.73 -6.79
CA VAL A 233 20.49 8.81 -6.65
C VAL A 233 19.76 7.93 -7.69
N MET A 234 20.36 7.76 -8.88
CA MET A 234 19.83 6.91 -9.95
C MET A 234 20.65 5.62 -10.13
N PRO A 235 20.01 4.48 -10.43
CA PRO A 235 20.72 3.23 -10.69
C PRO A 235 21.53 3.35 -11.96
N ARG A 236 22.75 2.81 -11.92
CA ARG A 236 23.60 2.73 -13.10
C ARG A 236 23.10 1.58 -13.96
N LEU A 237 22.74 1.88 -15.20
CA LEU A 237 22.32 0.88 -16.17
C LEU A 237 23.42 0.73 -17.24
N ASP A 238 23.63 -0.49 -17.68
CA ASP A 238 24.43 -0.77 -18.87
C ASP A 238 23.76 -0.08 -20.08
N PRO A 239 24.50 0.73 -20.86
CA PRO A 239 23.93 1.48 -21.98
C PRO A 239 23.33 0.57 -23.06
N THR A 240 23.91 -0.61 -23.27
CA THR A 240 23.55 -1.58 -24.30
C THR A 240 22.47 -2.54 -23.83
N THR A 241 22.67 -3.19 -22.68
CA THR A 241 21.76 -4.23 -22.19
C THR A 241 20.62 -3.69 -21.32
N LYS A 242 20.73 -2.43 -20.86
CA LYS A 242 19.85 -1.82 -19.84
C LYS A 242 19.77 -2.63 -18.54
N ALA A 243 20.72 -3.53 -18.31
CA ALA A 243 20.84 -4.28 -17.07
C ALA A 243 21.35 -3.36 -15.95
N ALA A 244 20.92 -3.61 -14.72
CA ALA A 244 21.45 -2.91 -13.55
C ALA A 244 22.93 -3.28 -13.35
N LEU A 245 23.80 -2.27 -13.31
CA LEU A 245 25.20 -2.44 -12.96
C LEU A 245 25.33 -2.55 -11.44
N VAL A 246 26.37 -3.25 -11.00
CA VAL A 246 26.70 -3.36 -9.57
C VAL A 246 27.33 -2.06 -9.10
N ASP A 247 26.71 -1.43 -8.10
CA ASP A 247 27.25 -0.26 -7.42
C ASP A 247 28.26 -0.71 -6.36
N ARG A 248 29.42 -0.04 -6.29
CA ARG A 248 30.46 -0.30 -5.28
C ARG A 248 30.37 0.76 -4.19
N VAL A 249 30.28 0.33 -2.94
CA VAL A 249 30.14 1.22 -1.79
C VAL A 249 31.08 0.81 -0.66
N ASP A 250 31.58 1.79 0.06
CA ASP A 250 32.32 1.52 1.28
C ASP A 250 31.37 0.92 2.35
N PRO A 251 31.67 -0.27 2.91
CA PRO A 251 30.78 -0.96 3.85
C PRO A 251 30.51 -0.16 5.14
N TRP A 252 31.49 0.61 5.64
CA TRP A 252 31.33 1.42 6.86
C TRP A 252 30.58 2.72 6.59
N LYS A 253 30.41 3.10 5.32
CA LYS A 253 29.60 4.26 4.89
C LYS A 253 28.26 3.88 4.29
N LEU A 254 28.01 2.58 4.04
CA LEU A 254 26.76 2.09 3.47
C LEU A 254 25.53 2.60 4.23
N ALA A 255 25.53 2.49 5.57
CA ALA A 255 24.42 2.96 6.39
C ALA A 255 24.04 4.43 6.13
N ALA A 256 25.04 5.31 5.97
CA ALA A 256 24.81 6.70 5.60
C ALA A 256 24.38 6.85 4.13
N GLY A 257 24.98 6.07 3.24
CA GLY A 257 24.69 6.04 1.81
C GLY A 257 23.26 5.59 1.46
N LEU A 258 22.62 4.75 2.29
CA LEU A 258 21.24 4.32 2.09
C LEU A 258 20.24 5.47 2.05
N LYS A 259 20.51 6.58 2.76
CA LYS A 259 19.64 7.77 2.73
C LYS A 259 19.50 8.39 1.33
N ALA A 260 20.50 8.23 0.47
CA ALA A 260 20.48 8.75 -0.89
C ALA A 260 19.55 7.97 -1.84
N VAL A 261 19.13 6.77 -1.45
CA VAL A 261 18.34 5.85 -2.28
C VAL A 261 16.97 5.54 -1.64
N ARG A 262 16.38 6.53 -0.95
CA ARG A 262 15.06 6.43 -0.33
C ARG A 262 14.00 5.92 -1.31
N GLY A 263 13.18 4.95 -0.86
CA GLY A 263 12.14 4.32 -1.67
C GLY A 263 12.65 3.32 -2.71
N GLN A 264 13.94 3.02 -2.73
CA GLN A 264 14.54 2.01 -3.61
C GLN A 264 14.76 0.70 -2.85
N THR A 265 15.05 -0.35 -3.61
CA THR A 265 15.38 -1.69 -3.13
C THR A 265 16.86 -1.96 -3.35
N VAL A 266 17.58 -2.22 -2.26
CA VAL A 266 19.01 -2.50 -2.25
C VAL A 266 19.23 -3.97 -1.97
N ILE A 267 19.93 -4.64 -2.90
CA ILE A 267 20.30 -6.04 -2.84
C ILE A 267 21.77 -6.14 -2.44
N VAL A 268 22.04 -6.81 -1.32
CA VAL A 268 23.39 -7.11 -0.82
C VAL A 268 23.54 -8.62 -0.72
N THR A 269 24.76 -9.11 -0.91
CA THR A 269 25.09 -10.54 -0.79
C THR A 269 26.20 -10.77 0.22
N GLY A 270 26.14 -11.92 0.86
CA GLY A 270 27.19 -12.38 1.76
C GLY A 270 26.74 -13.59 2.56
N ARG A 271 27.65 -14.11 3.38
CA ARG A 271 27.35 -15.18 4.33
C ARG A 271 26.77 -14.55 5.60
N THR A 272 25.68 -15.07 6.13
CA THR A 272 25.14 -14.57 7.40
C THR A 272 25.40 -15.54 8.53
N ASP A 273 25.70 -15.02 9.72
CA ASP A 273 25.85 -15.81 10.95
C ASP A 273 24.88 -15.27 12.01
N GLY A 274 23.63 -15.04 11.59
CA GLY A 274 22.58 -14.40 12.39
C GLY A 274 22.77 -12.90 12.59
N ARG A 275 23.86 -12.48 13.25
CA ARG A 275 24.12 -11.07 13.63
C ARG A 275 24.96 -10.30 12.60
N TYR A 276 25.85 -10.99 11.91
CA TYR A 276 26.80 -10.38 10.99
C TYR A 276 26.53 -10.77 9.54
N LEU A 277 26.76 -9.82 8.64
CA LEU A 277 26.91 -10.08 7.22
C LEU A 277 28.40 -10.12 6.90
N HIS A 278 28.89 -11.31 6.59
CA HIS A 278 30.25 -11.56 6.15
C HIS A 278 30.36 -11.37 4.65
N PHE A 279 31.34 -10.59 4.23
CA PHE A 279 31.62 -10.32 2.83
C PHE A 279 33.11 -10.33 2.55
N GLN A 280 33.47 -10.71 1.32
CA GLN A 280 34.82 -10.70 0.81
C GLN A 280 34.92 -9.62 -0.28
N PRO A 281 35.68 -8.54 -0.02
CA PRO A 281 35.98 -7.54 -1.05
C PRO A 281 36.72 -8.14 -2.25
N ALA A 282 36.74 -7.43 -3.38
CA ALA A 282 37.51 -7.84 -4.55
C ALA A 282 39.01 -7.98 -4.26
N THR A 283 39.54 -7.20 -3.33
CA THR A 283 40.92 -7.26 -2.85
C THR A 283 40.95 -7.25 -1.33
N GLY A 284 41.49 -8.31 -0.71
CA GLY A 284 41.74 -8.39 0.73
C GLY A 284 40.99 -9.51 1.45
N PRO A 285 41.13 -9.56 2.80
CA PRO A 285 40.50 -10.58 3.62
C PRO A 285 38.99 -10.36 3.77
N GLU A 286 38.29 -11.41 4.19
CA GLU A 286 36.89 -11.35 4.62
C GLU A 286 36.71 -10.30 5.73
N ARG A 287 35.60 -9.56 5.65
CA ARG A 287 35.18 -8.57 6.64
C ARG A 287 33.71 -8.78 6.98
N SER A 288 33.25 -8.13 8.04
CA SER A 288 31.86 -8.21 8.48
C SER A 288 31.27 -6.84 8.82
N ILE A 289 29.96 -6.73 8.69
CA ILE A 289 29.14 -5.62 9.20
C ILE A 289 27.98 -6.17 10.02
N LEU A 290 27.50 -5.39 10.98
CA LEU A 290 26.32 -5.74 11.77
C LEU A 290 25.06 -5.64 10.89
N LEU A 291 24.30 -6.73 10.83
CA LEU A 291 23.03 -6.76 10.10
C LEU A 291 22.00 -5.82 10.72
N GLU A 292 22.00 -5.70 12.04
CA GLU A 292 21.10 -4.81 12.76
C GLU A 292 21.32 -3.34 12.37
N ASP A 293 22.58 -2.90 12.28
CA ASP A 293 22.93 -1.53 11.86
C ASP A 293 22.50 -1.29 10.41
N LEU A 294 22.68 -2.27 9.54
CA LEU A 294 22.26 -2.19 8.15
C LEU A 294 20.73 -2.12 8.03
N SER A 295 19.99 -2.96 8.76
CA SER A 295 18.52 -2.93 8.82
C SER A 295 17.99 -1.64 9.47
N ALA A 296 18.65 -1.13 10.51
CA ALA A 296 18.31 0.16 11.12
C ALA A 296 18.55 1.33 10.16
N ALA A 297 19.63 1.31 9.40
CA ALA A 297 19.91 2.30 8.38
C ALA A 297 18.90 2.24 7.22
N ALA A 298 18.55 1.03 6.77
CA ALA A 298 17.51 0.82 5.77
C ALA A 298 16.14 1.32 6.24
N ARG A 299 15.79 1.05 7.51
CA ARG A 299 14.60 1.59 8.20
C ARG A 299 14.55 3.11 8.15
N ASN A 300 15.62 3.75 8.63
CA ASN A 300 15.70 5.21 8.69
C ASN A 300 15.71 5.88 7.31
N GLY A 301 16.16 5.15 6.29
CA GLY A 301 16.17 5.62 4.90
C GLY A 301 14.89 5.30 4.10
N ASP A 302 13.89 4.64 4.68
CA ASP A 302 12.76 3.99 3.98
C ASP A 302 13.26 3.23 2.71
N VAL A 303 14.30 2.39 2.88
CA VAL A 303 14.92 1.57 1.82
C VAL A 303 14.56 0.12 2.04
N ASN A 304 14.05 -0.54 1.01
CA ASN A 304 13.82 -2.00 1.02
C ASN A 304 15.17 -2.71 0.94
N LEU A 305 15.48 -3.56 1.90
CA LEU A 305 16.74 -4.30 1.95
C LEU A 305 16.49 -5.76 1.59
N VAL A 306 17.26 -6.27 0.65
CA VAL A 306 17.26 -7.67 0.22
C VAL A 306 18.65 -8.23 0.48
N ILE A 307 18.75 -9.24 1.33
CA ILE A 307 19.99 -9.93 1.64
C ILE A 307 19.91 -11.31 1.02
N LEU A 308 20.78 -11.56 0.06
CA LEU A 308 20.98 -12.87 -0.53
C LEU A 308 22.07 -13.59 0.28
N GLU A 309 21.64 -14.51 1.12
CA GLU A 309 22.53 -15.30 1.96
C GLU A 309 23.21 -16.38 1.12
N ALA A 310 24.53 -16.43 1.17
CA ALA A 310 25.34 -17.37 0.42
C ALA A 310 26.25 -18.17 1.34
N ALA A 311 26.53 -19.43 0.97
CA ALA A 311 27.46 -20.30 1.69
C ALA A 311 28.85 -19.66 1.87
N ARG A 312 29.28 -18.86 0.87
CA ARG A 312 30.55 -18.13 0.88
C ARG A 312 30.29 -16.62 0.87
N PRO A 313 31.19 -15.82 1.48
CA PRO A 313 31.05 -14.36 1.57
C PRO A 313 31.28 -13.62 0.23
N TRP A 314 31.12 -14.29 -0.92
CA TRP A 314 31.40 -13.71 -2.24
C TRP A 314 30.32 -12.71 -2.67
N GLN A 315 30.74 -11.75 -3.49
CA GLN A 315 29.91 -10.63 -3.91
C GLN A 315 29.78 -10.52 -5.44
N PRO A 316 28.62 -10.10 -5.93
CA PRO A 316 28.40 -9.90 -7.36
C PRO A 316 29.35 -8.81 -7.88
N GLY A 317 29.88 -9.04 -9.08
CA GLY A 317 30.85 -8.13 -9.69
C GLY A 317 32.30 -8.29 -9.20
N GLY A 318 32.54 -9.16 -8.22
CA GLY A 318 33.87 -9.65 -7.88
C GLY A 318 34.44 -10.60 -8.94
N ARG A 319 35.72 -10.95 -8.80
CA ARG A 319 36.36 -12.00 -9.62
C ARG A 319 36.65 -13.21 -8.74
N ASN A 320 36.31 -14.41 -9.20
CA ASN A 320 36.74 -15.64 -8.53
C ASN A 320 38.24 -15.88 -8.76
N TRP A 321 38.78 -16.94 -8.13
CA TRP A 321 40.18 -17.36 -8.29
C TRP A 321 40.58 -17.71 -9.74
N LEU A 322 39.60 -17.93 -10.63
CA LEU A 322 39.76 -18.12 -12.08
C LEU A 322 39.55 -16.83 -12.89
N TRP A 323 39.53 -15.66 -12.26
CA TRP A 323 39.29 -14.35 -12.87
C TRP A 323 37.93 -14.19 -13.57
N GLN A 324 36.98 -15.10 -13.34
CA GLN A 324 35.61 -15.01 -13.86
C GLN A 324 34.76 -14.08 -12.99
N LYS A 325 33.83 -13.35 -13.61
CA LYS A 325 32.88 -12.49 -12.89
C LYS A 325 31.98 -13.37 -12.03
N VAL A 326 31.90 -13.05 -10.75
CA VAL A 326 30.98 -13.69 -9.82
C VAL A 326 29.57 -13.19 -10.13
N GLU A 327 28.72 -14.09 -10.60
CA GLU A 327 27.30 -13.85 -10.82
C GLU A 327 26.48 -14.69 -9.85
N ILE A 328 25.29 -14.20 -9.49
CA ILE A 328 24.33 -14.99 -8.73
C ILE A 328 23.48 -15.73 -9.74
N SER A 329 23.49 -17.06 -9.67
CA SER A 329 22.73 -17.90 -10.58
C SER A 329 21.26 -17.49 -10.59
N GLY A 330 20.72 -17.21 -11.78
CA GLY A 330 19.32 -16.82 -11.98
C GLY A 330 18.97 -15.36 -11.66
N LEU A 331 19.84 -14.57 -11.01
CA LEU A 331 19.51 -13.20 -10.60
C LEU A 331 19.22 -12.29 -11.79
N ALA A 332 20.04 -12.32 -12.84
CA ALA A 332 19.83 -11.48 -14.02
C ALA A 332 18.47 -11.76 -14.70
N LYS A 333 18.07 -13.05 -14.76
CA LYS A 333 16.75 -13.46 -15.27
C LYS A 333 15.63 -13.02 -14.32
N ALA A 334 15.84 -13.14 -13.02
CA ALA A 334 14.87 -12.74 -12.00
C ALA A 334 14.62 -11.22 -12.00
N LEU A 335 15.66 -10.40 -12.15
CA LEU A 335 15.54 -8.93 -12.23
C LEU A 335 14.75 -8.43 -13.46
N ASN A 336 14.52 -9.28 -14.45
CA ASN A 336 13.72 -8.97 -15.64
C ASN A 336 12.23 -9.31 -15.48
N ARG A 337 11.81 -9.78 -14.30
CA ARG A 337 10.43 -10.18 -14.04
C ARG A 337 9.52 -9.01 -13.67
N ALA A 338 8.22 -9.20 -13.87
CA ALA A 338 7.22 -8.14 -13.68
C ALA A 338 6.90 -7.89 -12.21
N THR A 339 6.75 -8.95 -11.42
CA THR A 339 6.38 -8.88 -9.99
C THR A 339 7.41 -9.51 -9.09
N PHE A 340 7.34 -9.21 -7.79
CA PHE A 340 8.23 -9.80 -6.80
C PHE A 340 8.04 -11.32 -6.67
N ALA A 341 6.79 -11.81 -6.78
CA ALA A 341 6.51 -13.25 -6.87
C ALA A 341 7.21 -13.91 -8.06
N ASP A 342 7.18 -13.27 -9.23
CA ASP A 342 7.83 -13.81 -10.44
C ASP A 342 9.37 -13.80 -10.32
N PHE A 343 9.93 -12.83 -9.59
CA PHE A 343 11.36 -12.80 -9.26
C PHE A 343 11.76 -13.98 -8.38
N LEU A 344 11.00 -14.24 -7.31
CA LEU A 344 11.27 -15.40 -6.44
C LEU A 344 11.06 -16.71 -7.19
N ASP A 345 10.02 -16.82 -8.02
CA ASP A 345 9.78 -18.01 -8.84
C ASP A 345 10.94 -18.28 -9.81
N ALA A 346 11.46 -17.23 -10.46
CA ALA A 346 12.61 -17.34 -11.34
C ALA A 346 13.90 -17.74 -10.60
N LEU A 347 14.04 -17.35 -9.34
CA LEU A 347 15.16 -17.71 -8.49
C LEU A 347 15.04 -19.15 -7.94
N GLY A 348 13.82 -19.61 -7.65
CA GLY A 348 13.50 -20.96 -7.20
C GLY A 348 13.56 -22.02 -8.31
N ALA A 349 13.30 -21.63 -9.57
CA ALA A 349 13.24 -22.57 -10.70
C ALA A 349 14.49 -23.47 -10.89
N GLY A 350 15.67 -23.06 -10.39
CA GLY A 350 16.90 -23.87 -10.42
C GLY A 350 17.29 -24.50 -9.08
N ARG A 351 16.48 -24.33 -8.03
CA ARG A 351 16.87 -24.60 -6.62
C ARG A 351 15.80 -25.33 -5.82
N GLY A 352 14.63 -25.57 -6.40
CA GLY A 352 13.47 -26.13 -5.70
C GLY A 352 12.51 -25.04 -5.21
N GLN A 353 11.45 -25.46 -4.54
CA GLN A 353 10.42 -24.53 -4.05
C GLN A 353 10.97 -23.67 -2.91
N LEU A 354 10.70 -22.37 -2.95
CA LEU A 354 11.06 -21.41 -1.92
C LEU A 354 9.89 -21.25 -0.95
N MET A 355 10.11 -21.52 0.33
CA MET A 355 9.13 -21.26 1.39
C MET A 355 9.38 -19.90 2.00
N ILE A 356 8.34 -19.08 2.02
CA ILE A 356 8.31 -17.74 2.60
C ILE A 356 7.68 -17.82 3.97
N GLU A 357 8.40 -17.34 4.97
CA GLU A 357 7.89 -17.04 6.30
C GLU A 357 7.92 -15.52 6.52
N THR A 358 6.78 -14.98 6.92
CA THR A 358 6.60 -13.55 7.15
C THR A 358 6.51 -13.30 8.65
N SER A 359 7.16 -12.23 9.10
CA SER A 359 7.12 -11.79 10.50
C SER A 359 7.04 -10.27 10.55
N ASP A 360 6.35 -9.73 11.56
CA ASP A 360 6.37 -8.30 11.81
C ASP A 360 7.77 -7.85 12.20
N ASN A 361 8.15 -6.68 11.70
CA ASN A 361 9.29 -5.94 12.20
C ASN A 361 8.79 -4.61 12.77
N ALA A 362 9.40 -4.15 13.87
CA ALA A 362 8.98 -2.91 14.50
C ALA A 362 9.11 -1.72 13.51
N LEU A 363 8.26 -0.70 13.70
CA LEU A 363 8.31 0.61 13.03
C LEU A 363 7.87 0.62 11.55
N GLY A 364 6.82 -0.13 11.20
CA GLY A 364 6.20 -0.05 9.87
C GLY A 364 6.92 -0.87 8.81
N ARG A 365 7.38 -2.08 9.18
CA ARG A 365 8.20 -2.95 8.32
C ARG A 365 7.75 -4.40 8.38
N ALA A 366 7.89 -5.07 7.24
CA ALA A 366 7.64 -6.48 7.09
C ALA A 366 8.96 -7.21 6.82
N ARG A 367 9.22 -8.28 7.58
CA ARG A 367 10.39 -9.12 7.39
C ARG A 367 9.96 -10.45 6.77
N PHE A 368 10.71 -10.85 5.74
CA PHE A 368 10.52 -12.14 5.09
C PHE A 368 11.79 -12.97 5.21
N ASP A 369 11.66 -14.20 5.68
CA ASP A 369 12.69 -15.22 5.63
C ASP A 369 12.28 -16.25 4.59
N ILE A 370 13.08 -16.40 3.53
CA ILE A 370 12.77 -17.24 2.40
C ILE A 370 13.84 -18.32 2.30
N ARG A 371 13.42 -19.59 2.36
CA ARG A 371 14.34 -20.73 2.37
C ARG A 371 13.89 -21.81 1.38
N PRO A 372 14.80 -22.50 0.69
CA PRO A 372 14.45 -23.66 -0.13
C PRO A 372 13.80 -24.77 0.72
N THR A 373 12.72 -25.36 0.24
CA THR A 373 12.10 -26.53 0.85
C THR A 373 12.91 -27.79 0.54
N GLY A 374 13.17 -28.62 1.55
CA GLY A 374 13.96 -29.85 1.40
C GLY A 374 15.37 -29.73 1.96
N VAL A 375 15.84 -28.52 2.25
CA VAL A 375 17.01 -28.29 3.09
C VAL A 375 16.51 -28.28 4.53
N SER A 376 16.56 -29.44 5.20
CA SER A 376 16.29 -29.49 6.63
C SER A 376 17.20 -28.48 7.32
N ALA A 377 16.61 -27.54 8.07
CA ALA A 377 17.33 -26.69 9.00
C ALA A 377 17.85 -27.58 10.13
N SER A 378 18.94 -28.30 9.87
CA SER A 378 19.68 -28.97 10.92
C SER A 378 20.31 -27.90 11.80
N PRO A 379 20.16 -27.99 13.13
CA PRO A 379 20.83 -27.06 14.02
C PRO A 379 22.34 -27.17 13.78
N VAL A 380 23.01 -26.01 13.79
CA VAL A 380 24.46 -25.84 13.69
C VAL A 380 25.16 -26.80 14.65
N GLY A 381 25.56 -27.98 14.14
CA GLY A 381 25.99 -29.08 15.00
C GLY A 381 26.08 -30.44 14.32
N SER A 382 26.46 -30.52 13.04
CA SER A 382 27.02 -31.75 12.45
C SER A 382 27.64 -31.44 11.09
N VAL A 383 28.88 -30.96 11.16
CA VAL A 383 29.79 -30.90 10.00
C VAL A 383 30.13 -32.35 9.62
N PHE A 384 30.21 -32.64 8.31
CA PHE A 384 30.81 -33.83 7.65
C PHE A 384 29.92 -34.79 6.81
N GLY A 385 28.63 -34.50 6.59
CA GLY A 385 27.77 -35.40 5.78
C GLY A 385 27.61 -35.10 4.28
N ASP A 386 27.29 -33.84 3.92
CA ASP A 386 26.59 -33.54 2.64
C ASP A 386 27.38 -32.65 1.65
N TRP A 387 28.70 -32.74 1.66
CA TRP A 387 29.59 -31.84 0.93
C TRP A 387 29.77 -32.14 -0.57
N THR A 388 29.24 -33.26 -1.09
CA THR A 388 29.55 -33.73 -2.46
C THR A 388 28.64 -33.19 -3.56
N ASP A 389 27.38 -32.89 -3.27
CA ASP A 389 26.46 -32.32 -4.27
C ASP A 389 26.67 -30.81 -4.48
N ASP A 390 27.23 -30.12 -3.49
CA ASP A 390 27.54 -28.70 -3.58
C ASP A 390 28.75 -28.46 -4.49
N ILE A 391 29.71 -29.39 -4.58
CA ILE A 391 30.96 -29.20 -5.34
C ILE A 391 30.75 -29.14 -6.87
N VAL A 392 29.74 -29.81 -7.43
CA VAL A 392 29.57 -29.89 -8.89
C VAL A 392 28.95 -28.62 -9.49
N ALA A 393 28.19 -27.84 -8.72
CA ALA A 393 27.66 -26.53 -9.16
C ALA A 393 28.68 -25.37 -9.06
N HIS A 394 29.76 -25.55 -8.27
CA HIS A 394 30.68 -24.47 -7.88
C HIS A 394 31.86 -24.24 -8.85
N VAL A 395 32.04 -25.10 -9.85
CA VAL A 395 33.12 -24.95 -10.87
C VAL A 395 32.81 -23.83 -11.89
N ALA A 396 31.58 -23.32 -11.94
CA ALA A 396 31.15 -22.33 -12.94
C ALA A 396 31.13 -20.85 -12.47
N GLY A 397 31.66 -20.52 -11.28
CA GLY A 397 31.72 -19.12 -10.81
C GLY A 397 30.38 -18.54 -10.30
N ASN A 398 29.38 -19.39 -10.06
CA ASN A 398 28.07 -19.00 -9.56
C ASN A 398 27.99 -19.08 -8.03
N VAL A 399 27.39 -18.07 -7.39
CA VAL A 399 27.07 -18.11 -5.95
C VAL A 399 25.69 -18.74 -5.74
N VAL A 400 25.63 -19.82 -4.95
CA VAL A 400 24.38 -20.43 -4.50
C VAL A 400 23.83 -19.61 -3.33
N THR A 401 22.55 -19.22 -3.41
CA THR A 401 21.86 -18.52 -2.34
C THR A 401 21.14 -19.54 -1.47
N GLU A 402 21.49 -19.64 -0.20
CA GLU A 402 20.90 -20.57 0.78
C GLU A 402 19.59 -20.04 1.35
N ALA A 403 19.51 -18.73 1.58
CA ALA A 403 18.31 -18.07 2.08
C ALA A 403 18.22 -16.64 1.54
N ILE A 404 17.02 -16.08 1.56
CA ILE A 404 16.79 -14.68 1.19
C ILE A 404 16.09 -14.03 2.36
N LYS A 405 16.73 -13.01 2.92
CA LYS A 405 16.17 -12.19 4.00
C LYS A 405 15.75 -10.86 3.41
N LEU A 406 14.47 -10.51 3.57
CA LEU A 406 13.93 -9.24 3.12
C LEU A 406 13.52 -8.42 4.35
N ASP A 407 13.89 -7.15 4.34
CA ASP A 407 13.38 -6.13 5.26
C ASP A 407 12.73 -5.03 4.41
N LEU A 408 11.40 -5.10 4.30
CA LEU A 408 10.60 -4.29 3.39
C LEU A 408 9.77 -3.27 4.19
N VAL A 409 9.41 -2.16 3.54
CA VAL A 409 8.41 -1.22 4.08
C VAL A 409 7.04 -1.88 3.96
N ASP A 410 6.27 -1.94 5.06
CA ASP A 410 4.95 -2.56 5.07
C ASP A 410 3.91 -1.80 4.24
N GLU A 411 2.73 -2.41 4.00
CA GLU A 411 1.68 -1.82 3.18
C GLU A 411 1.21 -0.47 3.73
N ASP A 412 0.95 -0.37 5.03
CA ASP A 412 0.44 0.84 5.68
C ASP A 412 1.43 2.00 5.53
N ARG A 413 2.71 1.75 5.82
CA ARG A 413 3.77 2.75 5.70
C ARG A 413 4.03 3.12 4.25
N GLN A 414 4.05 2.16 3.32
CA GLN A 414 4.24 2.45 1.90
C GLN A 414 3.09 3.30 1.37
N THR A 415 1.85 2.95 1.71
CA THR A 415 0.65 3.69 1.31
C THR A 415 0.71 5.12 1.84
N GLU A 416 1.13 5.30 3.09
CA GLU A 416 1.37 6.62 3.68
C GLU A 416 2.44 7.40 2.91
N LEU A 417 3.58 6.77 2.58
CA LEU A 417 4.66 7.39 1.81
C LEU A 417 4.23 7.81 0.39
N ASP A 418 3.48 6.95 -0.30
CA ASP A 418 3.03 7.20 -1.67
C ASP A 418 2.01 8.35 -1.75
N ARG A 419 1.21 8.51 -0.68
CA ARG A 419 0.23 9.57 -0.50
C ARG A 419 0.83 10.93 -0.16
N ARG A 420 2.08 11.01 0.33
CA ARG A 420 2.74 12.30 0.63
C ARG A 420 2.84 13.17 -0.62
N ILE A 421 2.35 14.40 -0.51
CA ILE A 421 2.58 15.47 -1.50
C ILE A 421 3.94 16.11 -1.23
N VAL A 422 4.19 16.46 0.03
CA VAL A 422 5.47 16.99 0.52
C VAL A 422 6.27 15.86 1.15
N PRO A 423 7.46 15.51 0.62
CA PRO A 423 8.33 14.52 1.24
C PRO A 423 8.70 14.92 2.68
N GLY A 424 8.65 13.96 3.61
CA GLY A 424 9.07 14.14 5.01
C GLY A 424 7.98 14.62 5.97
N VAL A 425 6.83 15.11 5.48
CA VAL A 425 5.67 15.43 6.33
C VAL A 425 4.68 14.26 6.29
N PRO A 426 4.18 13.74 7.42
CA PRO A 426 3.15 12.70 7.42
C PRO A 426 1.92 13.09 6.60
N PHE A 427 1.36 12.14 5.83
CA PHE A 427 0.21 12.43 4.97
C PHE A 427 -0.99 12.99 5.74
N ILE A 428 -1.26 12.45 6.94
CA ILE A 428 -2.39 12.91 7.78
C ILE A 428 -2.31 14.41 8.09
N LEU A 429 -1.11 14.95 8.32
CA LEU A 429 -0.91 16.38 8.58
C LEU A 429 -1.14 17.21 7.31
N GLN A 430 -0.72 16.71 6.15
CA GLN A 430 -0.97 17.38 4.86
C GLN A 430 -2.46 17.39 4.52
N ALA A 431 -3.15 16.27 4.76
CA ALA A 431 -4.59 16.15 4.56
C ALA A 431 -5.36 17.08 5.49
N LEU A 432 -5.01 17.13 6.79
CA LEU A 432 -5.61 18.06 7.74
C LEU A 432 -5.35 19.51 7.37
N TYR A 433 -4.14 19.85 6.94
CA TYR A 433 -3.80 21.19 6.47
C TYR A 433 -4.66 21.58 5.26
N LEU A 434 -4.78 20.70 4.25
CA LEU A 434 -5.57 20.96 3.06
C LEU A 434 -7.07 21.07 3.39
N ALA A 435 -7.60 20.18 4.22
CA ALA A 435 -8.97 20.24 4.71
C ALA A 435 -9.23 21.55 5.46
N GLY A 436 -8.28 21.98 6.31
CA GLY A 436 -8.32 23.27 6.99
C GLY A 436 -8.39 24.44 6.01
N VAL A 437 -7.57 24.46 4.96
CA VAL A 437 -7.66 25.50 3.93
C VAL A 437 -9.02 25.50 3.23
N VAL A 438 -9.51 24.34 2.78
CA VAL A 438 -10.78 24.23 2.05
C VAL A 438 -11.97 24.64 2.92
N LEU A 439 -12.05 24.13 4.16
CA LEU A 439 -13.10 24.50 5.10
C LEU A 439 -12.97 25.96 5.54
N GLY A 440 -11.75 26.47 5.66
CA GLY A 440 -11.49 27.88 5.93
C GLY A 440 -11.96 28.80 4.82
N LEU A 441 -11.92 28.37 3.56
CA LEU A 441 -12.50 29.11 2.45
C LEU A 441 -14.03 29.12 2.51
N ALA A 442 -14.67 28.03 2.92
CA ALA A 442 -16.12 28.01 3.17
C ALA A 442 -16.50 28.95 4.34
N GLY A 443 -15.68 28.98 5.38
CA GLY A 443 -15.82 29.85 6.55
C GLY A 443 -15.08 31.20 6.44
N LEU A 444 -14.76 31.68 5.24
CA LEU A 444 -13.79 32.77 5.04
C LEU A 444 -14.17 34.07 5.75
N SER A 445 -15.47 34.38 5.83
CA SER A 445 -15.97 35.56 6.53
C SER A 445 -15.65 35.52 8.02
N LEU A 446 -15.87 34.38 8.66
CA LEU A 446 -15.59 34.14 10.07
C LEU A 446 -14.08 34.07 10.33
N ALA A 447 -13.35 33.33 9.51
CA ALA A 447 -11.89 33.23 9.60
C ALA A 447 -11.23 34.61 9.46
N ARG A 448 -11.67 35.46 8.52
CA ARG A 448 -11.19 36.84 8.41
C ARG A 448 -11.54 37.71 9.61
N SER A 449 -12.73 37.53 10.20
CA SER A 449 -13.13 38.25 11.41
C SER A 449 -12.20 37.92 12.58
N TRP A 450 -11.92 36.64 12.79
CA TRP A 450 -10.96 36.19 13.80
C TRP A 450 -9.54 36.69 13.51
N TRP A 451 -9.09 36.62 12.26
CA TRP A 451 -7.77 37.13 11.87
C TRP A 451 -7.60 38.62 12.16
N ARG A 452 -8.62 39.45 11.86
CA ARG A 452 -8.58 40.90 12.14
C ARG A 452 -8.49 41.24 13.62
N ARG A 453 -8.95 40.35 14.51
CA ARG A 453 -8.82 40.53 15.97
C ARG A 453 -7.41 40.22 16.46
N ILE A 454 -6.76 39.23 15.85
CA ILE A 454 -5.40 38.81 16.24
C ILE A 454 -4.35 39.72 15.60
N TRP A 455 -4.52 40.03 14.32
CA TRP A 455 -3.66 40.92 13.56
C TRP A 455 -4.55 41.99 12.92
N PRO A 456 -4.66 43.22 13.48
CA PRO A 456 -5.47 44.33 12.94
C PRO A 456 -4.87 44.97 11.69
N PRO A 457 -5.65 45.45 10.70
CA PRO A 457 -5.17 45.92 9.37
C PRO A 457 -4.07 46.98 9.46
N GLU A 458 -3.03 46.81 8.65
CA GLU A 458 -1.92 47.77 8.53
C GLU A 458 -2.43 49.13 8.05
N GLU A 459 -1.95 50.20 8.68
CA GLU A 459 -2.31 51.56 8.28
C GLU A 459 -1.33 52.10 7.24
N ARG A 460 -1.87 52.85 6.27
CA ARG A 460 -1.05 53.40 5.18
C ARG A 460 0.03 54.37 5.69
N GLY A 461 -0.24 55.06 6.80
CA GLY A 461 0.63 56.07 7.39
C GLY A 461 1.88 55.52 8.08
N GLU A 462 1.91 54.23 8.43
CA GLU A 462 3.03 53.60 9.12
C GLU A 462 4.22 53.30 8.20
N TYR A 463 4.04 53.47 6.88
CA TYR A 463 5.03 53.08 5.88
C TYR A 463 5.48 54.27 5.04
N GLN A 464 6.80 54.47 4.95
CA GLN A 464 7.41 55.54 4.16
C GLN A 464 7.10 55.46 2.64
N GLY A 465 6.79 54.27 2.11
CA GLY A 465 6.67 54.04 0.67
C GLY A 465 5.47 53.19 0.26
N ARG A 466 5.05 53.27 -1.02
CA ARG A 466 3.97 52.43 -1.57
C ARG A 466 4.30 50.95 -1.52
N LEU A 467 5.53 50.63 -1.87
CA LEU A 467 6.06 49.28 -1.90
C LEU A 467 6.11 48.65 -0.50
N GLY A 468 6.55 49.37 0.53
CA GLY A 468 6.64 48.84 1.90
C GLY A 468 5.28 48.37 2.44
N PHE A 469 4.25 49.20 2.30
CA PHE A 469 2.88 48.85 2.69
C PHE A 469 2.32 47.66 1.88
N LEU A 470 2.60 47.60 0.56
CA LEU A 470 2.16 46.47 -0.27
C LEU A 470 2.85 45.18 0.15
N ALA A 471 4.16 45.23 0.44
CA ALA A 471 4.92 44.10 0.94
C ALA A 471 4.37 43.62 2.29
N ALA A 472 4.13 44.52 3.25
CA ALA A 472 3.55 44.17 4.54
C ALA A 472 2.15 43.56 4.40
N ARG A 473 1.29 44.16 3.58
CA ARG A 473 -0.04 43.63 3.27
C ARG A 473 0.02 42.26 2.61
N ALA A 474 1.00 42.03 1.72
CA ALA A 474 1.22 40.75 1.07
C ALA A 474 1.70 39.70 2.08
N VAL A 475 2.72 39.99 2.89
CA VAL A 475 3.22 39.09 3.96
C VAL A 475 2.10 38.69 4.90
N ARG A 476 1.29 39.64 5.34
CA ARG A 476 0.15 39.37 6.21
C ARG A 476 -0.93 38.54 5.51
N GLY A 477 -1.21 38.81 4.23
CA GLY A 477 -2.12 37.99 3.42
C GLY A 477 -1.63 36.55 3.26
N LEU A 478 -0.33 36.36 3.07
CA LEU A 478 0.32 35.06 3.01
C LEU A 478 0.27 34.37 4.38
N ALA A 479 0.55 35.07 5.48
CA ALA A 479 0.44 34.52 6.83
C ALA A 479 -1.00 34.08 7.15
N PHE A 480 -1.99 34.87 6.74
CA PHE A 480 -3.39 34.47 6.83
C PHE A 480 -3.65 33.17 6.06
N LEU A 481 -3.21 33.09 4.80
CA LEU A 481 -3.51 31.96 3.92
C LEU A 481 -2.76 30.68 4.29
N PHE A 482 -1.47 30.78 4.62
CA PHE A 482 -0.58 29.62 4.81
C PHE A 482 -0.38 29.21 6.26
N VAL A 483 -0.71 30.07 7.23
CA VAL A 483 -0.53 29.77 8.65
C VAL A 483 -1.86 29.76 9.39
N PHE A 484 -2.61 30.84 9.29
CA PHE A 484 -3.84 30.99 10.09
C PHE A 484 -5.01 30.18 9.56
N LEU A 485 -5.26 30.24 8.24
CA LEU A 485 -6.39 29.59 7.60
C LEU A 485 -6.36 28.05 7.73
N PRO A 486 -5.23 27.35 7.57
CA PRO A 486 -5.18 25.89 7.77
C PRO A 486 -5.48 25.48 9.22
N LEU A 487 -5.04 26.28 10.21
CA LEU A 487 -5.25 25.99 11.63
C LEU A 487 -6.71 26.20 12.05
N VAL A 488 -7.31 27.29 11.58
CA VAL A 488 -8.61 27.77 12.06
C VAL A 488 -9.75 27.47 11.09
N GLY A 489 -9.42 27.01 9.88
CA GLY A 489 -10.38 26.81 8.83
C GLY A 489 -11.36 25.66 9.10
N ILE A 490 -10.93 24.59 9.79
CA ILE A 490 -11.83 23.50 10.20
C ILE A 490 -12.96 24.03 11.09
N PRO A 491 -12.71 24.66 12.26
CA PRO A 491 -13.80 25.17 13.09
C PRO A 491 -14.58 26.30 12.40
N ALA A 492 -13.93 27.15 11.61
CA ALA A 492 -14.62 28.21 10.87
C ALA A 492 -15.60 27.65 9.82
N GLY A 493 -15.18 26.63 9.08
CA GLY A 493 -16.01 25.97 8.06
C GLY A 493 -17.16 25.18 8.67
N VAL A 494 -16.90 24.41 9.73
CA VAL A 494 -17.96 23.68 10.45
C VAL A 494 -19.02 24.65 10.98
N TRP A 495 -18.60 25.77 11.60
CA TRP A 495 -19.54 26.78 12.06
C TRP A 495 -20.33 27.41 10.92
N ALA A 496 -19.68 27.72 9.79
CA ALA A 496 -20.36 28.27 8.62
C ALA A 496 -21.42 27.30 8.07
N ILE A 497 -21.14 26.00 8.04
CA ILE A 497 -22.11 24.97 7.63
C ILE A 497 -23.29 24.91 8.61
N ILE A 498 -23.02 24.84 9.92
CA ILE A 498 -24.07 24.80 10.95
C ILE A 498 -24.94 26.06 10.89
N ALA A 499 -24.33 27.24 10.84
CA ALA A 499 -25.05 28.50 10.76
C ALA A 499 -25.87 28.61 9.47
N GLY A 500 -25.33 28.13 8.34
CA GLY A 500 -26.05 28.06 7.07
C GLY A 500 -27.26 27.13 7.13
N ALA A 501 -27.11 25.93 7.73
CA ALA A 501 -28.20 24.99 7.92
C ALA A 501 -29.30 25.57 8.83
N LEU A 502 -28.92 26.21 9.95
CA LEU A 502 -29.87 26.88 10.83
C LEU A 502 -30.62 28.02 10.14
N GLN A 503 -29.92 28.81 9.30
CA GLN A 503 -30.56 29.84 8.48
C GLN A 503 -31.55 29.24 7.49
N GLN A 504 -31.22 28.11 6.84
CA GLN A 504 -32.15 27.42 5.93
C GLN A 504 -33.39 26.91 6.66
N VAL A 505 -33.22 26.28 7.83
CA VAL A 505 -34.34 25.83 8.66
C VAL A 505 -35.21 27.02 9.06
N TRP A 506 -34.60 28.13 9.49
CA TRP A 506 -35.34 29.36 9.82
C TRP A 506 -36.10 29.93 8.62
N TRP A 507 -35.51 29.90 7.43
CA TRP A 507 -36.18 30.30 6.19
C TRP A 507 -37.41 29.44 5.89
N ILE A 508 -37.31 28.12 6.09
CA ILE A 508 -38.43 27.18 5.90
C ILE A 508 -39.54 27.46 6.93
N VAL A 509 -39.17 27.62 8.21
CA VAL A 509 -40.13 27.87 9.30
C VAL A 509 -40.83 29.23 9.14
N THR A 510 -40.12 30.27 8.69
CA THR A 510 -40.69 31.61 8.51
C THR A 510 -41.35 31.83 7.14
N ALA A 511 -41.20 30.90 6.19
CA ALA A 511 -41.79 31.01 4.86
C ALA A 511 -43.32 31.20 4.87
N PRO A 512 -44.12 30.46 5.67
CA PRO A 512 -45.56 30.64 5.72
C PRO A 512 -45.95 32.03 6.23
N PHE A 513 -45.29 32.53 7.27
CA PHE A 513 -45.57 33.85 7.83
C PHE A 513 -45.19 34.96 6.84
N ARG A 514 -44.04 34.84 6.17
CA ARG A 514 -43.61 35.79 5.13
C ARG A 514 -44.57 35.79 3.94
N PHE A 515 -45.06 34.62 3.55
CA PHE A 515 -46.09 34.49 2.52
C PHE A 515 -47.40 35.19 2.93
N LEU A 516 -47.88 34.98 4.17
CA LEU A 516 -49.06 35.67 4.69
C LEU A 516 -48.89 37.19 4.70
N TYR A 517 -47.77 37.71 5.21
CA TYR A 517 -47.48 39.15 5.19
C TYR A 517 -47.46 39.74 3.77
N TRP A 518 -46.90 38.99 2.80
CA TRP A 518 -46.91 39.40 1.41
C TRP A 518 -48.33 39.43 0.81
N VAL A 519 -49.16 38.43 1.11
CA VAL A 519 -50.57 38.38 0.67
C VAL A 519 -51.36 39.55 1.27
N PHE A 520 -51.28 39.77 2.59
CA PHE A 520 -52.01 40.85 3.26
C PHE A 520 -51.53 42.24 2.82
N GLY A 521 -50.23 42.44 2.63
CA GLY A 521 -49.69 43.70 2.12
C GLY A 521 -50.23 44.06 0.73
N ARG A 522 -50.47 43.07 -0.14
CA ARG A 522 -51.12 43.29 -1.44
C ARG A 522 -52.59 43.69 -1.32
N PHE A 523 -53.34 43.10 -0.39
CA PHE A 523 -54.74 43.46 -0.19
C PHE A 523 -54.94 44.84 0.46
N SER A 524 -54.04 45.25 1.36
CA SER A 524 -54.08 46.60 1.95
C SER A 524 -53.73 47.69 0.94
N ALA A 525 -52.78 47.43 0.03
CA ALA A 525 -52.42 48.37 -1.04
C ALA A 525 -53.51 48.53 -2.12
N ALA A 526 -54.48 47.62 -2.20
CA ALA A 526 -55.60 47.69 -3.15
C ALA A 526 -56.85 48.41 -2.60
N ARG A 527 -56.84 48.84 -1.34
CA ARG A 527 -57.96 49.54 -0.68
C ARG A 527 -57.70 51.01 -0.36
N GLY A 528 -56.51 51.53 -0.67
CA GLY A 528 -56.20 52.96 -0.67
C GLY A 528 -55.95 53.42 -2.09
#